data_AF-A0A1H3TYQ7-F1
#
_entry.id   AF-A0A1H3TYQ7-F1
#
_cell.length_a   1.000
_cell.length_b   1.000
_cell.length_c   1.000
_cell.angle_alpha   90.00
_cell.angle_beta   90.00
_cell.angle_gamma   90.00
#
_symmetry.space_group_name_H-M   'P 1'
#
loop_
_entity.id
_entity.type
_entity.pdbx_description
1 polymer ?
#
loop_
_entity_poly.entity_id
_entity_poly.type
_entity_poly.pdbx_seq_one_letter_code
_entity_poly.pdbx_strand_id
1 'polypeptide(L)'
;MDDNPSVGAVIEQIAPRLRRAREKKGVSLAELARATGISTSTLSRLESAQRKPSLELLLPITAALGVPLDEIVSAPRIVDPRVPQQPAKTGGRVLLPLSRHQGEARAR
;
A
#
# COMPACT_ATOMS: atom_id res chain seq x y z
N MET A 1 -20.35 2.49 8.11
CA MET A 1 -20.44 2.26 6.67
C MET A 1 -19.14 2.80 6.10
N ASP A 2 -18.32 1.89 5.59
CA ASP A 2 -17.15 2.06 4.72
C ASP A 2 -15.93 2.81 5.26
N ASP A 3 -15.16 2.12 6.12
CA ASP A 3 -13.70 2.25 6.16
C ASP A 3 -13.12 1.60 4.89
N ASN A 4 -13.44 2.14 3.71
CA ASN A 4 -12.77 1.76 2.46
C ASN A 4 -11.75 2.87 2.20
N PRO A 5 -10.43 2.57 2.09
CA PRO A 5 -9.51 3.61 1.68
C PRO A 5 -9.99 4.10 0.33
N SER A 6 -10.13 5.42 0.18
CA SER A 6 -10.65 5.96 -1.07
C SER A 6 -9.80 5.42 -2.21
N VAL A 7 -10.44 4.96 -3.28
CA VAL A 7 -9.76 4.43 -4.46
C VAL A 7 -8.69 5.41 -4.96
N GLY A 8 -8.92 6.72 -4.78
CA GLY A 8 -7.95 7.79 -5.03
C GLY A 8 -6.67 7.66 -4.20
N ALA A 9 -6.77 7.45 -2.89
CA ALA A 9 -5.60 7.27 -2.02
C ALA A 9 -4.78 6.04 -2.42
N VAL A 10 -5.42 4.97 -2.89
CA VAL A 10 -4.72 3.79 -3.43
C VAL A 10 -3.99 4.15 -4.73
N ILE A 11 -4.66 4.85 -5.65
CA ILE A 11 -4.08 5.27 -6.93
C ILE A 11 -2.85 6.17 -6.72
N GLU A 12 -2.89 7.10 -5.77
CA GLU A 12 -1.76 7.98 -5.43
C GLU A 12 -0.53 7.22 -4.93
N GLN A 13 -0.72 6.07 -4.29
CA GLN A 13 0.37 5.23 -3.78
C GLN A 13 1.00 4.32 -4.83
N ILE A 14 0.39 4.16 -6.01
CA ILE A 14 0.90 3.27 -7.07
C ILE A 14 2.27 3.75 -7.58
N ALA A 15 2.39 5.03 -7.93
CA ALA A 15 3.62 5.62 -8.47
C ALA A 15 4.85 5.42 -7.56
N PRO A 16 4.81 5.79 -6.26
CA PRO A 16 5.93 5.57 -5.37
C PRO A 16 6.20 4.08 -5.08
N ARG A 17 5.19 3.20 -5.11
CA ARG A 17 5.39 1.75 -4.95
C ARG A 17 6.09 1.13 -6.15
N LEU A 18 5.70 1.50 -7.38
CA LEU A 18 6.38 1.05 -8.59
C LEU A 18 7.84 1.45 -8.58
N ARG A 19 8.14 2.72 -8.28
CA ARG A 19 9.50 3.22 -8.18
C ARG A 19 10.33 2.42 -7.16
N ARG A 20 9.78 2.21 -5.95
CA ARG A 20 10.44 1.42 -4.90
C ARG A 20 10.67 -0.02 -5.32
N ALA A 21 9.68 -0.67 -5.92
CA ALA A 21 9.80 -2.05 -6.40
C ALA A 21 10.91 -2.16 -7.46
N ARG A 22 10.95 -1.21 -8.40
CA ARG A 22 12.00 -1.14 -9.42
C ARG A 22 13.38 -0.92 -8.81
N GLU A 23 13.53 0.07 -7.93
CA GLU A 23 14.80 0.38 -7.24
C GLU A 23 15.29 -0.79 -6.38
N LYS A 24 14.39 -1.47 -5.66
CA LYS A 24 14.70 -2.67 -4.86
C LYS A 24 15.21 -3.83 -5.72
N LYS A 25 14.76 -3.93 -6.97
CA LYS A 25 15.23 -4.93 -7.94
C LYS A 25 16.50 -4.49 -8.67
N GLY A 26 17.00 -3.27 -8.44
CA GLY A 26 18.19 -2.73 -9.11
C GLY A 26 17.98 -2.48 -10.61
N VAL A 27 16.74 -2.38 -11.08
CA VAL A 27 16.42 -2.24 -12.50
C VAL A 27 16.32 -0.76 -12.87
N SER A 28 17.00 -0.33 -13.93
CA SER A 28 16.84 1.02 -14.48
C SER A 28 15.54 1.17 -15.28
N LEU A 29 15.08 2.42 -15.48
CA LEU A 29 13.94 2.68 -16.37
C LEU A 29 14.18 2.19 -17.81
N ALA A 30 15.42 2.25 -18.29
CA ALA A 30 15.80 1.78 -19.62
C ALA A 30 15.73 0.24 -19.73
N GLU A 31 16.17 -0.47 -18.71
CA GLU A 31 16.04 -1.94 -18.65
C GLU A 31 14.58 -2.37 -18.56
N LEU A 32 13.78 -1.72 -17.71
CA LEU A 32 12.36 -2.02 -17.60
C LEU A 32 11.62 -1.72 -18.91
N ALA A 33 12.00 -0.65 -19.62
CA ALA A 33 11.45 -0.32 -20.92
C ALA A 33 11.72 -1.42 -21.95
N ARG A 34 12.96 -1.94 -22.00
CA ARG A 34 13.31 -3.05 -22.88
C ARG A 34 12.54 -4.34 -22.54
N ALA A 35 12.35 -4.62 -21.26
CA ALA A 35 11.66 -5.83 -20.81
C ALA A 35 10.15 -5.80 -21.05
N THR A 36 9.53 -4.62 -20.97
CA THR A 36 8.06 -4.46 -21.05
C THR A 36 7.55 -3.96 -22.40
N GLY A 37 8.44 -3.42 -23.25
CA GLY A 37 8.06 -2.70 -24.47
C GLY A 37 7.44 -1.32 -24.21
N ILE A 38 7.36 -0.88 -22.95
CA ILE A 38 6.84 0.44 -22.57
C ILE A 38 7.96 1.46 -22.67
N SER A 39 7.71 2.61 -23.29
CA SER A 39 8.74 3.64 -23.43
C SER A 39 9.23 4.16 -22.07
N THR A 40 10.52 4.49 -21.99
CA THR A 40 11.16 5.08 -20.79
C THR A 40 10.42 6.33 -20.29
N SER A 41 9.95 7.18 -21.21
CA SER A 41 9.17 8.38 -20.87
C SER A 41 7.80 8.03 -20.27
N THR A 42 7.17 6.94 -20.70
CA THR A 42 5.91 6.47 -20.12
C THR A 42 6.13 5.91 -18.72
N LEU A 43 7.18 5.11 -18.50
CA LEU A 43 7.55 4.59 -17.19
C LEU A 43 7.92 5.73 -16.22
N SER A 44 8.70 6.71 -16.67
CA SER A 44 9.06 7.89 -15.87
C SER A 44 7.84 8.69 -15.43
N ARG A 45 6.90 8.97 -16.35
CA ARG A 45 5.62 9.64 -16.02
C ARG A 45 4.73 8.81 -15.09
N LEU A 46 4.80 7.49 -15.18
CA LEU A 46 4.06 6.58 -14.31
C LEU A 46 4.62 6.63 -12.88
N GLU A 47 5.95 6.59 -12.73
CA GLU A 47 6.64 6.68 -11.42
C GLU A 47 6.55 8.08 -10.78
N SER A 48 6.30 9.13 -11.57
CA SER A 48 6.10 10.50 -11.09
C SER A 48 4.63 10.91 -10.93
N ALA A 49 3.69 9.97 -11.06
CA ALA A 49 2.24 10.20 -11.00
C ALA A 49 1.69 11.19 -12.04
N GLN A 50 2.47 11.54 -13.07
CA GLN A 50 2.05 12.40 -14.18
C GLN A 50 1.20 11.66 -15.21
N ARG A 51 1.19 10.33 -15.17
CA ARG A 51 0.32 9.48 -15.99
C ARG A 51 -0.51 8.56 -15.10
N LYS A 52 -1.82 8.51 -15.35
CA LYS A 52 -2.71 7.59 -14.65
C LYS A 52 -2.31 6.13 -14.94
N PRO A 53 -2.16 5.30 -13.90
CA PRO A 53 -1.92 3.87 -14.07
C PRO A 53 -3.16 3.19 -14.67
N SER A 54 -2.92 2.24 -15.57
CA SER A 54 -3.94 1.31 -16.09
C SER A 54 -3.46 -0.12 -15.87
N LEU A 55 -4.37 -1.08 -15.82
CA LEU A 55 -4.00 -2.50 -15.70
C LEU A 55 -3.09 -2.96 -16.85
N GLU A 56 -3.34 -2.47 -18.06
CA GLU A 56 -2.50 -2.73 -19.24
C GLU A 56 -1.04 -2.28 -19.06
N LEU A 57 -0.80 -1.22 -18.29
CA LEU A 57 0.56 -0.78 -17.96
C LEU A 57 1.11 -1.52 -16.73
N LEU A 58 0.29 -1.75 -15.72
CA LEU A 58 0.73 -2.35 -14.47
C LEU A 58 1.14 -3.81 -14.61
N LEU A 59 0.32 -4.63 -15.28
CA LEU A 59 0.55 -6.07 -15.41
C LEU A 59 1.92 -6.43 -16.00
N PRO A 60 2.35 -5.86 -17.15
CA PRO A 60 3.68 -6.17 -17.71
C PRO A 60 4.81 -5.67 -16.82
N ILE A 61 4.64 -4.52 -16.15
CA ILE A 61 5.66 -3.98 -15.23
C ILE A 61 5.83 -4.91 -14.02
N THR A 62 4.74 -5.32 -13.38
CA THR A 62 4.78 -6.21 -12.21
C THR A 62 5.35 -7.58 -12.57
N ALA A 63 5.00 -8.11 -13.74
CA ALA A 63 5.56 -9.35 -14.26
C ALA A 63 7.07 -9.24 -14.51
N ALA A 64 7.52 -8.16 -15.16
CA ALA A 64 8.95 -7.92 -15.43
C ALA A 64 9.78 -7.70 -14.15
N LEU A 65 9.20 -7.09 -13.12
CA LEU A 65 9.86 -6.90 -11.82
C LEU A 65 9.77 -8.15 -10.92
N GLY A 66 8.96 -9.15 -11.28
CA GLY A 66 8.69 -10.32 -10.45
C GLY A 66 8.14 -9.94 -9.08
N VAL A 67 7.15 -9.03 -9.08
CA VAL A 67 6.40 -8.62 -7.88
C VAL A 67 4.91 -8.85 -8.15
N PRO A 68 4.13 -9.27 -7.15
CA PRO A 68 2.71 -9.48 -7.35
C PRO A 68 1.98 -8.13 -7.45
N LEU A 69 0.87 -8.08 -8.19
CA LEU A 69 0.16 -6.83 -8.47
C LEU A 69 -0.36 -6.16 -7.18
N ASP A 70 -0.80 -6.96 -6.21
CA ASP A 70 -1.29 -6.51 -4.92
C ASP A 70 -0.23 -5.72 -4.13
N GLU A 71 1.07 -6.00 -4.29
CA GLU A 71 2.13 -5.21 -3.67
C GLU A 71 2.10 -3.74 -4.15
N ILE A 72 1.66 -3.51 -5.40
CA ILE A 72 1.55 -2.18 -6.00
C ILE A 72 0.20 -1.53 -5.68
N VAL A 73 -0.90 -2.29 -5.71
CA VAL A 73 -2.27 -1.75 -5.59
C VAL A 73 -2.89 -1.91 -4.20
N SER A 74 -2.17 -2.45 -3.21
CA SER A 74 -2.72 -2.69 -1.88
C SER A 74 -3.30 -1.43 -1.24
N ALA A 75 -4.49 -1.56 -0.66
CA ALA A 75 -5.01 -0.57 0.27
C ALA A 75 -4.02 -0.32 1.42
N PRO A 76 -3.95 0.90 1.98
CA PRO A 76 -3.40 1.09 3.33
C PRO A 76 -3.99 0.04 4.26
N ARG A 77 -3.18 -0.58 5.13
CA ARG A 77 -3.70 -1.50 6.13
C ARG A 77 -4.70 -0.75 7.00
N ILE A 78 -5.98 -1.03 6.83
CA ILE A 78 -6.99 -0.57 7.75
C ILE A 78 -6.86 -1.47 8.97
N VAL A 79 -6.29 -0.89 10.02
CA VAL A 79 -6.25 -1.52 11.33
C VAL A 79 -7.70 -1.60 11.78
N ASP A 80 -8.29 -2.79 11.80
CA ASP A 80 -9.65 -2.95 12.30
C ASP A 80 -9.68 -2.39 13.73
N PRO A 81 -10.42 -1.30 14.00
CA PRO A 81 -10.43 -0.65 15.31
C PRO A 81 -10.96 -1.57 16.41
N ARG A 82 -11.63 -2.67 16.04
CA ARG A 82 -12.14 -3.72 16.93
C ARG A 82 -11.07 -4.74 17.32
N VAL A 83 -9.91 -4.75 16.67
CA VAL A 83 -8.78 -5.61 17.02
C VAL A 83 -7.89 -4.88 18.04
N PRO A 84 -7.80 -5.34 19.31
CA PRO A 84 -6.95 -4.72 20.31
C PRO A 84 -5.49 -4.77 19.86
N GLN A 85 -4.89 -3.59 19.67
CA GLN A 85 -3.50 -3.43 19.30
C GLN A 85 -2.66 -3.65 20.57
N GLN A 86 -1.94 -4.77 20.61
CA GLN A 86 -1.05 -5.23 21.67
C GLN A 86 -1.67 -5.73 22.98
N PRO A 87 -1.47 -7.01 23.32
CA PRO A 87 -1.62 -7.49 24.69
C PRO A 87 -0.65 -6.76 25.60
N ALA A 88 -1.16 -6.10 26.63
CA ALA A 88 -0.31 -5.52 27.68
C ALA A 88 0.24 -6.67 28.55
N LYS A 89 1.56 -6.73 28.71
CA LYS A 89 2.20 -7.64 29.66
C LYS A 89 2.38 -6.92 30.99
N THR A 90 1.67 -7.37 32.03
CA THR A 90 1.82 -6.89 33.41
C THR A 90 2.07 -8.09 34.32
N GLY A 91 3.18 -8.06 35.07
CA GLY A 91 3.46 -9.06 36.11
C GLY A 91 3.45 -10.52 35.64
N GLY A 92 3.97 -10.80 34.45
CA GLY A 92 4.00 -12.16 33.87
C GLY A 92 2.66 -12.64 33.29
N ARG A 93 1.60 -11.81 33.31
CA ARG A 93 0.30 -12.11 32.72
C ARG A 93 0.07 -11.29 31.45
N VAL A 94 -0.60 -11.91 30.49
CA VAL A 94 -1.05 -11.26 29.25
C VAL A 94 -2.48 -10.76 29.49
N LEU A 95 -2.68 -9.44 29.48
CA LEU A 95 -4.00 -8.83 29.66
C LEU A 95 -4.56 -8.43 28.30
N LEU A 96 -5.73 -8.98 27.95
CA LEU A 96 -6.53 -8.56 26.80
C LEU A 96 -7.77 -7.81 27.33
N PRO A 97 -7.86 -6.48 27.18
CA PRO A 97 -9.02 -5.74 27.64
C PRO A 97 -10.24 -6.12 26.78
N LEU A 98 -11.27 -6.69 27.42
CA LEU A 98 -12.48 -7.16 26.75
C LEU A 98 -13.51 -6.05 26.50
N SER A 99 -13.28 -4.84 27.03
CA SER A 99 -14.09 -3.65 26.79
C SER A 99 -13.24 -2.38 26.87
N ARG A 100 -13.51 -1.43 25.97
CA ARG A 100 -13.05 -0.03 26.10
C ARG A 100 -14.15 0.75 26.80
N HIS A 101 -14.27 0.64 28.13
CA HIS A 101 -15.05 1.62 28.87
C HIS A 101 -14.30 2.96 28.79
N GLN A 102 -14.56 3.73 27.74
CA GLN A 102 -14.43 5.17 27.84
C GLN A 102 -15.44 5.59 28.90
N GLY A 103 -14.95 6.16 30.01
CA GLY A 103 -15.80 6.64 31.07
C GLY A 103 -16.83 7.60 30.49
N GLU A 104 -18.11 7.23 30.57
CA GLU A 104 -19.19 8.17 30.35
C GLU A 104 -18.98 9.32 31.33
N ALA A 105 -18.74 10.51 30.79
CA ALA A 105 -18.63 11.73 31.57
C ALA A 105 -19.94 11.92 32.34
N ARG A 106 -19.88 11.83 33.67
CA ARG A 106 -21.01 12.15 34.54
C ARG A 106 -21.42 13.60 34.28
N ALA A 107 -22.62 13.78 33.74
CA ALA A 107 -23.30 15.08 33.77
C ALA A 107 -23.54 15.47 35.23
N ARG A 108 -23.24 16.72 35.57
CA ARG A 108 -23.54 17.35 36.85
C ARG A 108 -24.67 18.34 36.65
#